data_AF-A0A352RK11-F1
#
_entry.id   AF-A0A352RK11-F1
#
_cell.length_a   1.000
_cell.length_b   1.000
_cell.length_c   1.000
_cell.angle_alpha   90.00
_cell.angle_beta   90.00
_cell.angle_gamma   90.00
#
_symmetry.space_group_name_H-M   'P 1'
#
loop_
_entity.id
_entity.type
_entity.pdbx_description
1 polymer ?
#
loop_
_entity_poly.entity_id
_entity_poly.type
_entity_poly.pdbx_seq_one_letter_code
_entity_poly.pdbx_strand_id
1 'polypeptide(L)'
;PASLMMALRIVNQLWRQEKQVQNVKEIFERGGKLYEKICGFLEEFEKIGDKIKGAHESYENAYNKLSDGRGNMIRQAEMLKNLGVKTAKSIPREFKKAIEDSSQGNS
;
A
#
# COMPACT_ATOMS: atom_id res chain seq x y z
N PRO A 1 50.26 -51.45 12.19
CA PRO A 1 50.11 -50.96 10.80
C PRO A 1 49.04 -49.85 10.69
N ALA A 2 49.46 -48.60 10.43
CA ALA A 2 48.63 -47.40 10.52
C ALA A 2 47.86 -47.01 9.22
N SER A 3 48.12 -47.70 8.10
CA SER A 3 47.60 -47.33 6.77
C SER A 3 46.09 -47.55 6.59
N LEU A 4 45.53 -48.63 7.12
CA LEU A 4 44.08 -48.91 7.05
C LEU A 4 43.25 -47.92 7.85
N MET A 5 43.70 -47.58 9.07
CA MET A 5 43.04 -46.55 9.88
C MET A 5 43.15 -45.17 9.23
N MET A 6 44.25 -44.89 8.52
CA MET A 6 44.39 -43.68 7.73
C MET A 6 43.41 -43.65 6.55
N ALA A 7 43.27 -44.74 5.81
CA ALA A 7 42.30 -44.86 4.71
C ALA A 7 40.85 -44.68 5.19
N LEU A 8 40.46 -45.29 6.32
CA LEU A 8 39.11 -45.14 6.90
C LEU A 8 38.84 -43.69 7.33
N ARG A 9 39.83 -43.01 7.92
CA ARG A 9 39.73 -41.58 8.28
C ARG A 9 39.55 -40.70 7.05
N ILE A 10 40.27 -40.98 5.97
CA ILE A 10 40.14 -40.25 4.69
C ILE A 10 38.74 -40.44 4.12
N VAL A 11 38.21 -41.67 4.09
CA VAL A 11 36.83 -41.92 3.62
C VAL A 11 35.81 -41.17 4.48
N ASN A 12 35.97 -41.16 5.80
CA ASN A 12 35.09 -40.39 6.68
C ASN A 12 35.18 -38.88 6.42
N GLN A 13 36.39 -38.35 6.21
CA GLN A 13 36.62 -36.96 5.85
C GLN A 13 35.97 -36.61 4.50
N LEU A 14 36.10 -37.47 3.49
CA LEU A 14 35.46 -37.31 2.18
C LEU A 14 33.94 -37.24 2.30
N TRP A 15 33.31 -38.14 3.05
CA TRP A 15 31.86 -38.09 3.27
C TRP A 15 31.41 -36.84 4.00
N ARG A 16 32.17 -36.35 5.00
CA ARG A 16 31.86 -35.08 5.67
C ARG A 16 31.98 -33.90 4.73
N GLN A 17 33.00 -33.89 3.87
CA GLN A 17 33.20 -32.84 2.87
C GLN A 17 32.09 -32.85 1.84
N GLU A 18 31.72 -34.01 1.29
CA GLU A 18 30.60 -34.16 0.35
C GLU A 18 29.30 -33.63 0.96
N LYS A 19 28.99 -34.01 2.21
CA LYS A 19 27.80 -33.51 2.91
C LYS A 19 27.82 -31.99 3.10
N GLN A 20 28.98 -31.39 3.38
CA GLN A 20 29.10 -29.93 3.46
C GLN A 20 28.86 -29.26 2.12
N VAL A 21 29.41 -29.80 1.03
CA VAL A 21 29.20 -29.27 -0.33
C VAL A 21 27.71 -29.33 -0.72
N GLN A 22 27.03 -30.45 -0.44
CA GLN A 22 25.59 -30.59 -0.70
C GLN A 22 24.75 -29.58 0.10
N ASN A 23 25.05 -29.41 1.40
CA ASN A 23 24.35 -28.42 2.24
C ASN A 23 24.53 -26.99 1.71
N VAL A 24 25.74 -26.61 1.32
CA VAL A 24 26.03 -25.28 0.76
C VAL A 24 25.27 -25.07 -0.56
N LYS A 25 25.24 -26.08 -1.43
CA LYS A 25 24.46 -26.02 -2.67
C LYS A 25 22.98 -25.82 -2.42
N GLU A 26 22.40 -26.54 -1.45
CA GLU A 26 21.00 -26.38 -1.09
C GLU A 26 20.69 -25.00 -0.50
N ILE A 27 21.60 -24.44 0.31
CA ILE A 27 21.49 -23.07 0.83
C ILE A 27 21.46 -22.06 -0.32
N PHE A 28 22.35 -22.19 -1.31
CA PHE A 28 22.35 -21.30 -2.47
C PHE A 28 21.09 -21.42 -3.30
N GLU A 29 20.61 -22.63 -3.56
CA GLU A 29 19.38 -22.85 -4.34
C GLU A 29 18.15 -22.29 -3.62
N ARG A 30 18.04 -22.54 -2.30
CA ARG A 30 16.95 -21.96 -1.48
C ARG A 30 17.08 -20.44 -1.37
N GLY A 31 18.30 -19.92 -1.25
CA GLY A 31 18.59 -18.50 -1.21
C GLY A 31 18.16 -17.79 -2.48
N GLY A 32 18.48 -18.35 -3.65
CA GLY A 32 18.04 -17.82 -4.94
C GLY A 32 16.51 -17.78 -5.06
N LYS A 33 15.83 -18.90 -4.76
CA LYS A 33 14.36 -18.98 -4.78
C LYS A 33 13.71 -18.00 -3.79
N LEU A 34 14.31 -17.80 -2.62
CA LEU A 34 13.82 -16.84 -1.64
C LEU A 34 13.98 -15.41 -2.15
N TYR A 35 15.13 -15.08 -2.73
CA TYR A 35 15.41 -13.77 -3.28
C TYR A 35 14.42 -13.40 -4.40
N GLU A 36 14.19 -14.30 -5.36
CA GLU A 36 13.20 -14.12 -6.43
C GLU A 36 11.79 -13.86 -5.87
N LYS A 37 11.37 -14.63 -4.85
CA LYS A 37 10.07 -14.43 -4.19
C LYS A 37 9.97 -13.07 -3.52
N ILE A 38 11.04 -12.60 -2.88
CA ILE A 38 11.06 -11.28 -2.25
C ILE A 38 10.93 -10.19 -3.32
N CYS A 39 11.67 -10.29 -4.43
CA CYS A 39 11.54 -9.34 -5.54
C CYS A 39 10.10 -9.29 -6.07
N GLY A 40 9.49 -10.45 -6.35
CA GLY A 40 8.10 -10.51 -6.82
C GLY A 40 7.10 -9.95 -5.80
N PHE A 41 7.33 -10.17 -4.50
CA PHE A 41 6.51 -9.56 -3.46
C PHE A 41 6.64 -8.03 -3.43
N LEU A 42 7.85 -7.50 -3.59
CA LEU A 42 8.09 -6.04 -3.61
C LEU A 42 7.38 -5.38 -4.79
N GLU A 43 7.37 -6.02 -5.96
CA GLU A 43 6.61 -5.53 -7.13
C GLU A 43 5.10 -5.48 -6.85
N GLU A 44 4.54 -6.52 -6.22
CA GLU A 44 3.12 -6.51 -5.82
C GLU A 44 2.84 -5.45 -4.75
N PHE A 45 3.77 -5.22 -3.83
CA PHE A 45 3.65 -4.19 -2.81
C PHE A 45 3.62 -2.77 -3.41
N GLU A 46 4.45 -2.50 -4.41
CA GLU A 46 4.44 -1.22 -5.14
C GLU A 46 3.08 -0.99 -5.84
N LYS A 47 2.55 -2.02 -6.53
CA LYS A 47 1.22 -1.95 -7.17
C LYS A 47 0.09 -1.65 -6.18
N ILE A 48 0.19 -2.15 -4.95
CA ILE A 48 -0.77 -1.83 -3.88
C ILE A 48 -0.68 -0.36 -3.51
N GLY A 49 0.54 0.18 -3.36
CA GLY A 49 0.77 1.60 -3.11
C GLY A 49 0.11 2.49 -4.16
N ASP A 50 0.29 2.17 -5.44
CA ASP A 50 -0.31 2.92 -6.55
C ASP A 50 -1.85 2.90 -6.51
N LYS A 51 -2.45 1.75 -6.21
CA LYS A 51 -3.91 1.63 -6.09
C LYS A 51 -4.46 2.46 -4.92
N ILE A 52 -3.76 2.47 -3.79
CA ILE A 52 -4.14 3.29 -2.63
C ILE A 52 -4.06 4.78 -3.00
N LYS A 53 -2.98 5.19 -3.67
CA LYS A 53 -2.82 6.57 -4.13
C LYS A 53 -3.95 6.98 -5.08
N GLY A 54 -4.27 6.17 -6.08
CA GLY A 54 -5.38 6.44 -7.00
C GLY A 54 -6.75 6.47 -6.32
N ALA A 55 -6.98 5.60 -5.34
CA ALA A 55 -8.19 5.63 -4.53
C ALA A 55 -8.30 6.91 -3.69
N HIS A 56 -7.19 7.36 -3.09
CA HIS A 56 -7.13 8.60 -2.34
C HIS A 56 -7.37 9.82 -3.24
N GLU A 57 -6.75 9.89 -4.42
CA GLU A 57 -7.01 10.95 -5.40
C GLU A 57 -8.47 10.98 -5.85
N SER A 58 -9.09 9.81 -6.06
CA SER A 58 -10.52 9.71 -6.39
C SER A 58 -11.41 10.24 -5.27
N TYR A 59 -11.05 9.93 -4.02
CA TYR A 59 -11.71 10.45 -2.82
C TYR A 59 -11.59 11.97 -2.73
N GLU A 60 -10.39 12.53 -2.85
CA GLU A 60 -10.15 13.98 -2.80
C GLU A 60 -10.93 14.71 -3.89
N ASN A 61 -10.96 14.18 -5.11
CA ASN A 61 -11.75 14.73 -6.21
C ASN A 61 -13.26 14.72 -5.91
N ALA A 62 -13.78 13.64 -5.32
CA ALA A 62 -15.18 13.55 -4.92
C ALA A 62 -15.50 14.52 -3.78
N TYR A 63 -14.61 14.61 -2.79
CA TYR A 63 -14.74 15.51 -1.65
C TYR A 63 -14.74 16.98 -2.08
N ASN A 64 -13.84 17.36 -3.00
CA ASN A 64 -13.80 18.68 -3.61
C ASN A 64 -15.10 19.01 -4.36
N LYS A 65 -15.64 18.08 -5.16
CA LYS A 65 -16.94 18.29 -5.84
C LYS A 65 -18.10 18.43 -4.85
N LEU A 66 -18.03 17.71 -3.74
CA LEU A 66 -19.03 17.76 -2.68
C LEU A 66 -19.00 19.10 -1.93
N SER A 67 -17.83 19.55 -1.51
CA SER A 67 -17.67 20.60 -0.49
C SER A 67 -16.84 21.82 -0.93
N ASP A 68 -15.66 21.67 -1.52
CA ASP A 68 -14.71 22.80 -1.66
C ASP A 68 -14.68 23.44 -3.06
N GLY A 69 -15.18 22.76 -4.09
CA GLY A 69 -15.14 23.21 -5.48
C GLY A 69 -16.03 24.43 -5.78
N ARG A 70 -15.67 25.20 -6.81
CA ARG A 70 -16.52 26.30 -7.32
C ARG A 70 -17.84 25.73 -7.84
N GLY A 71 -18.91 25.98 -7.10
CA GLY A 71 -20.23 25.41 -7.39
C GLY A 71 -20.46 24.02 -6.78
N ASN A 72 -19.74 23.68 -5.71
CA ASN A 72 -19.91 22.44 -4.97
C ASN A 72 -21.37 22.15 -4.59
N MET A 73 -21.69 20.86 -4.47
CA MET A 73 -23.07 20.39 -4.30
C MET A 73 -23.72 20.90 -3.02
N ILE A 74 -22.96 21.03 -1.93
CA ILE A 74 -23.45 21.57 -0.66
C ILE A 74 -23.96 23.00 -0.84
N ARG A 75 -23.19 23.86 -1.52
CA ARG A 75 -23.57 25.24 -1.78
C ARG A 75 -24.80 25.33 -2.69
N GLN A 76 -24.89 24.48 -3.71
CA GLN A 76 -26.07 24.41 -4.58
C GLN A 76 -27.32 23.97 -3.81
N ALA A 77 -27.20 22.98 -2.93
CA ALA A 77 -28.29 22.51 -2.10
C ALA A 77 -28.77 23.59 -1.11
N GLU A 78 -27.84 24.35 -0.50
CA GLU A 78 -28.19 25.46 0.40
C GLU A 78 -28.85 26.62 -0.37
N MET A 79 -28.37 26.94 -1.58
CA MET A 79 -29.01 27.93 -2.47
C MET A 79 -30.47 27.54 -2.79
N LEU A 80 -30.72 26.26 -3.12
CA LEU A 80 -32.08 25.77 -3.38
C LEU A 80 -32.97 25.87 -2.15
N LYS A 81 -32.44 25.58 -0.96
CA LYS A 81 -33.17 25.77 0.30
C LYS A 81 -33.53 27.24 0.53
N ASN A 82 -32.61 28.16 0.25
CA ASN A 82 -32.84 29.61 0.35
C ASN A 82 -33.89 30.11 -0.65
N LEU A 83 -34.03 29.44 -1.80
CA LEU A 83 -35.08 29.72 -2.79
C LEU A 83 -36.46 29.17 -2.41
N GLY A 84 -36.62 28.59 -1.21
CA GLY A 84 -37.93 28.21 -0.66
C GLY A 84 -38.25 26.71 -0.75
N VAL A 85 -37.29 25.86 -1.13
CA VAL A 85 -37.47 24.41 -1.07
C VAL A 85 -37.58 23.96 0.39
N LYS A 86 -38.75 23.45 0.78
CA LYS A 86 -39.01 22.94 2.13
C LYS A 86 -38.30 21.59 2.32
N THR A 87 -37.32 21.55 3.22
CA THR A 87 -36.60 20.33 3.59
C THR A 87 -36.65 20.09 5.10
N ALA A 88 -36.93 18.86 5.51
CA ALA A 88 -36.99 18.47 6.93
C ALA A 88 -35.60 18.20 7.53
N LYS A 89 -34.58 17.95 6.70
CA LYS A 89 -33.21 17.66 7.11
C LYS A 89 -32.26 18.80 6.68
N SER A 90 -31.25 19.07 7.51
CA SER A 90 -30.21 20.07 7.23
C SER A 90 -28.88 19.39 6.96
N ILE A 91 -28.05 20.02 6.14
CA ILE A 91 -26.65 19.63 5.94
C ILE A 91 -25.92 19.73 7.30
N PRO A 92 -25.15 18.71 7.72
CA PRO A 92 -24.39 18.73 8.96
C PRO A 92 -23.35 19.85 9.00
N ARG A 93 -23.05 20.37 10.20
CA ARG A 93 -22.14 21.52 10.40
C ARG A 93 -20.72 21.26 9.89
N GLU A 94 -20.24 20.03 9.95
CA GLU A 94 -18.90 19.63 9.48
C GLU A 94 -18.69 19.99 8.01
N PHE A 95 -19.76 19.93 7.21
CA PHE A 95 -19.76 20.23 5.78
C PHE A 95 -20.15 21.69 5.47
N LYS A 96 -20.45 22.52 6.48
CA LYS A 96 -20.83 23.93 6.29
C LYS A 96 -19.65 24.90 6.25
N LYS A 97 -18.44 24.50 6.68
CA LYS A 97 -17.26 25.37 6.65
C LYS A 97 -16.90 25.87 5.25
N ALA A 98 -17.17 25.08 4.22
CA ALA A 98 -16.97 25.48 2.82
C ALA A 98 -17.95 26.58 2.31
N ILE A 99 -18.86 27.07 3.16
CA ILE A 99 -19.89 28.05 2.81
C ILE A 99 -19.52 29.48 3.29
N GLU A 100 -18.74 29.63 4.36
CA GLU A 100 -18.52 30.92 5.04
C GLU A 100 -17.64 31.91 4.27
N ASP A 101 -16.78 31.44 3.36
CA ASP A 101 -15.87 32.31 2.59
C ASP A 101 -16.55 33.22 1.56
N SER A 102 -17.84 33.03 1.26
CA SER A 102 -18.56 33.87 0.29
C SER A 102 -19.41 34.99 0.90
N SER A 103 -19.45 35.12 2.24
CA SER A 103 -20.31 36.09 2.95
C SER A 103 -19.58 37.33 3.47
N GLN A 104 -18.24 37.42 3.38
CA GLN A 104 -17.47 38.60 3.82
C GLN A 104 -17.01 39.54 2.70
N GLY A 105 -17.41 39.31 1.44
CA GLY A 105 -16.96 40.08 0.27
C GLY A 105 -17.90 41.21 -0.18
N ASN A 106 -18.87 41.63 0.63
CA ASN A 106 -19.76 42.75 0.31
C ASN A 106 -19.86 43.70 1.51
N SER A 107 -18.82 44.51 1.71
CA SER A 107 -18.81 45.74 2.50
C SER A 107 -17.77 46.68 1.92
#